data_AF-A0A6H9H6X1-F1
#
_entry.id   AF-A0A6H9H6X1-F1
#
_cell.length_a   1.000
_cell.length_b   1.000
_cell.length_c   1.000
_cell.angle_alpha   90.00
_cell.angle_beta   90.00
_cell.angle_gamma   90.00
#
_symmetry.space_group_name_H-M   'P 1'
#
loop_
_entity.id
_entity.type
_entity.pdbx_description
1 polymer ?
#
loop_
_entity_poly.entity_id
_entity_poly.type
_entity_poly.pdbx_seq_one_letter_code
_entity_poly.pdbx_strand_id
1 'polypeptide(L)'
;MRAGVNKMDHNPETGEIIEERAADGGQRYPAANTLSDLLMMLKDGAFNADSSEPLQEFAQKLEAAGVDSDKKVKGSITLKIDVEFDPDREFSVLTPSLAFKLPTAKHGATVAWFTSDGRLSPNKPRQGNLFGTIREVTAPEARVVRG
;
A
#
# COMPACT_ATOMS: atom_id res chain seq x y z
N MET A 1 29.07 -36.76 -40.00
CA MET A 1 29.49 -35.38 -39.64
C MET A 1 28.43 -34.79 -38.72
N ARG A 2 28.74 -34.56 -37.43
CA ARG A 2 27.88 -33.80 -36.51
C ARG A 2 28.37 -32.36 -36.53
N ALA A 3 27.59 -31.45 -37.12
CA ALA A 3 27.80 -30.03 -36.93
C ALA A 3 27.23 -29.64 -35.57
N GLY A 4 28.08 -29.05 -34.72
CA GLY A 4 27.73 -28.61 -33.38
C GLY A 4 26.68 -27.51 -33.40
N VAL A 5 25.62 -27.69 -32.62
CA VAL A 5 24.68 -26.63 -32.27
C VAL A 5 25.40 -25.72 -31.27
N ASN A 6 25.68 -24.49 -31.69
CA ASN A 6 26.30 -23.49 -30.85
C ASN A 6 25.28 -23.03 -29.79
N LYS A 7 25.56 -23.33 -28.52
CA LYS A 7 24.76 -22.92 -27.36
C LYS A 7 24.87 -21.40 -27.16
N MET A 8 23.79 -20.68 -27.41
CA MET A 8 23.55 -19.39 -26.77
C MET A 8 22.53 -19.66 -25.65
N ASP A 9 23.03 -20.10 -24.48
CA ASP A 9 22.20 -20.39 -23.30
C ASP A 9 21.65 -19.09 -22.64
N HIS A 10 21.94 -17.92 -23.22
CA HIS A 10 21.50 -16.61 -22.75
C HIS A 10 21.45 -15.57 -23.88
N ASN A 11 20.66 -14.52 -23.69
CA ASN A 11 20.58 -13.36 -24.55
C ASN A 11 21.82 -12.48 -24.31
N PRO A 12 22.65 -12.24 -25.34
CA PRO A 12 23.90 -11.49 -25.19
C PRO A 12 23.68 -9.98 -24.93
N GLU A 13 22.49 -9.44 -25.21
CA GLU A 13 22.17 -8.02 -24.99
C GLU A 13 21.60 -7.76 -23.60
N THR A 14 20.83 -8.72 -23.05
CA THR A 14 20.12 -8.55 -21.77
C THR A 14 20.69 -9.42 -20.65
N GLY A 15 21.53 -10.41 -20.96
CA GLY A 15 22.05 -11.41 -20.01
C GLY A 15 21.02 -12.46 -19.58
N GLU A 16 19.80 -12.43 -20.13
CA GLU A 16 18.70 -13.31 -19.73
C GLU A 16 18.90 -14.75 -20.23
N ILE A 17 18.66 -15.76 -19.39
CA ILE A 17 18.72 -17.16 -19.80
C ILE A 17 17.51 -17.49 -20.69
N ILE A 18 17.73 -17.77 -21.99
CA ILE A 18 16.69 -18.07 -22.99
C ILE A 18 16.29 -19.57 -22.95
N GLU A 19 16.21 -20.18 -21.78
CA GLU A 19 15.66 -21.53 -21.64
C GLU A 19 14.15 -21.44 -21.44
N GLU A 20 13.37 -22.09 -22.33
CA GLU A 20 11.89 -22.02 -22.33
C GLU A 20 11.23 -22.60 -21.06
N ARG A 21 11.97 -23.33 -20.20
CA ARG A 21 11.43 -23.99 -19.00
C ARG A 21 12.28 -23.71 -17.77
N ALA A 22 11.62 -23.44 -16.65
CA ALA A 22 12.25 -23.37 -15.34
C ALA A 22 12.65 -24.77 -14.83
N ALA A 23 13.54 -24.82 -13.84
CA ALA A 23 14.04 -26.06 -13.25
C ALA A 23 12.95 -26.92 -12.58
N ASP A 24 11.81 -26.31 -12.24
CA ASP A 24 10.61 -26.95 -11.69
C ASP A 24 9.57 -27.32 -12.76
N GLY A 25 9.87 -27.07 -14.05
CA GLY A 25 8.96 -27.33 -15.16
C GLY A 25 7.92 -26.23 -15.44
N GLY A 26 7.93 -25.13 -14.68
CA GLY A 26 7.11 -23.94 -14.95
C GLY A 26 7.60 -23.15 -16.17
N GLN A 27 6.74 -22.30 -16.74
CA GLN A 27 7.19 -21.29 -17.70
C GLN A 27 8.01 -20.24 -16.96
N ARG A 28 9.22 -19.93 -17.44
CA ARG A 28 9.95 -18.74 -16.98
C ARG A 28 9.24 -17.51 -17.53
N TYR A 29 8.91 -16.56 -16.64
CA TYR A 29 8.39 -15.26 -17.06
C TYR A 29 9.51 -14.49 -17.78
N PRO A 30 9.25 -13.92 -18.96
CA PRO A 30 10.23 -13.08 -19.64
C PRO A 30 10.53 -11.83 -18.81
N ALA A 31 11.67 -11.20 -19.08
CA ALA A 31 12.01 -9.91 -18.48
C ALA A 31 10.82 -8.93 -18.47
N ALA A 32 10.58 -8.30 -17.32
CA ALA A 32 9.51 -7.33 -17.19
C ALA A 32 9.81 -6.09 -18.03
N ASN A 33 9.03 -5.88 -19.09
CA ASN A 33 9.17 -4.73 -19.99
C ASN A 33 8.16 -3.63 -19.67
N THR A 34 7.10 -3.97 -18.95
CA THR A 34 6.05 -3.06 -18.48
C THR A 34 5.85 -3.16 -16.97
N LEU A 35 5.20 -2.14 -16.39
CA LEU A 35 4.78 -2.20 -14.99
C LEU A 35 3.83 -3.38 -14.72
N SER A 36 3.00 -3.75 -15.71
CA SER A 36 2.13 -4.92 -15.59
C SER A 36 2.92 -6.22 -15.50
N ASP A 37 3.97 -6.38 -16.31
CA ASP A 37 4.85 -7.54 -16.26
C ASP A 37 5.58 -7.60 -14.90
N LEU A 38 6.05 -6.46 -14.42
CA LEU A 38 6.66 -6.34 -13.09
C LEU A 38 5.67 -6.78 -11.99
N LEU A 39 4.43 -6.31 -12.05
CA LEU A 39 3.38 -6.67 -11.09
C LEU A 39 3.03 -8.17 -11.11
N MET A 40 3.05 -8.80 -12.29
CA MET A 40 2.85 -10.24 -12.43
C MET A 40 4.05 -11.05 -11.90
N MET A 41 5.26 -10.49 -11.96
CA MET A 41 6.48 -11.10 -11.44
C MET A 41 6.60 -11.01 -9.91
N LEU A 42 6.07 -9.94 -9.30
CA LEU A 42 6.23 -9.71 -7.85
C LEU A 42 5.62 -10.85 -7.02
N LYS A 43 6.43 -11.40 -6.12
CA LYS A 43 6.09 -12.56 -5.26
C LYS A 43 5.54 -13.75 -6.07
N ASP A 44 6.14 -14.05 -7.23
CA ASP A 44 5.71 -15.15 -8.11
C ASP A 44 4.23 -15.06 -8.51
N GLY A 45 3.73 -13.83 -8.69
CA GLY A 45 2.33 -13.54 -9.03
C GLY A 45 1.37 -13.49 -7.84
N ALA A 46 1.81 -13.90 -6.65
CA ALA A 46 0.99 -13.85 -5.43
C ALA A 46 0.59 -12.41 -5.07
N PHE A 47 1.47 -11.43 -5.31
CA PHE A 47 1.16 -10.03 -5.02
C PHE A 47 -0.08 -9.52 -5.78
N ASN A 48 -0.25 -9.94 -7.03
CA ASN A 48 -1.41 -9.57 -7.83
C ASN A 48 -2.68 -10.26 -7.32
N ALA A 49 -2.60 -11.55 -6.97
CA ALA A 49 -3.72 -12.30 -6.39
C ALA A 49 -4.16 -11.69 -5.04
N ASP A 50 -3.21 -11.39 -4.17
CA ASP A 50 -3.42 -10.80 -2.84
C ASP A 50 -4.03 -9.38 -2.91
N SER A 51 -3.92 -8.70 -4.05
CA SER A 51 -4.45 -7.34 -4.23
C SER A 51 -5.96 -7.28 -4.50
N SER A 52 -6.55 -8.39 -4.93
CA SER A 52 -7.94 -8.44 -5.43
C SER A 52 -8.96 -8.15 -4.33
N GLU A 53 -8.87 -8.84 -3.20
CA GLU A 53 -9.82 -8.67 -2.09
C GLU A 53 -9.74 -7.26 -1.47
N PRO A 54 -8.55 -6.71 -1.12
CA PRO A 54 -8.44 -5.34 -0.64
C PRO A 54 -8.96 -4.29 -1.63
N LEU A 55 -8.78 -4.50 -2.94
CA LEU A 55 -9.29 -3.60 -3.97
C LEU A 55 -10.82 -3.61 -4.02
N GLN A 56 -11.44 -4.79 -3.95
CA GLN A 56 -12.89 -4.94 -3.91
C GLN A 56 -13.48 -4.28 -2.65
N GLU A 57 -12.88 -4.54 -1.49
CA GLU A 57 -13.30 -3.94 -0.23
C GLU A 57 -13.19 -2.41 -0.26
N PHE A 58 -12.09 -1.88 -0.80
CA PHE A 58 -11.90 -0.44 -0.97
C PHE A 58 -12.98 0.18 -1.87
N ALA A 59 -13.30 -0.46 -2.99
CA ALA A 59 -14.34 0.03 -3.91
C ALA A 59 -15.72 0.07 -3.24
N GLN A 60 -16.11 -1.03 -2.58
CA GLN A 60 -17.38 -1.13 -1.86
C GLN A 60 -17.50 -0.07 -0.76
N LYS A 61 -16.44 0.12 0.04
CA LYS A 61 -16.46 1.10 1.13
C LYS A 61 -16.46 2.54 0.62
N LEU A 62 -15.78 2.83 -0.49
CA LEU A 62 -15.76 4.17 -1.08
C LEU A 62 -17.14 4.53 -1.65
N GLU A 63 -17.80 3.58 -2.31
CA GLU A 63 -19.16 3.74 -2.82
C GLU A 63 -20.16 3.93 -1.67
N ALA A 64 -20.15 3.05 -0.67
CA ALA A 64 -21.02 3.16 0.50
C ALA A 64 -20.86 4.51 1.20
N ALA A 65 -19.61 4.97 1.41
CA ALA A 65 -19.36 6.28 2.00
C ALA A 65 -19.90 7.45 1.16
N GLY A 66 -19.95 7.30 -0.17
CA GLY A 66 -20.53 8.30 -1.07
C GLY A 66 -22.03 8.37 -0.96
N VAL A 67 -22.68 7.20 -0.97
CA VAL A 67 -24.13 7.07 -0.80
C VAL A 67 -24.57 7.60 0.58
N ASP A 68 -23.89 7.18 1.66
CA ASP A 68 -24.25 7.56 3.03
C ASP A 68 -24.09 9.05 3.32
N SER A 69 -23.10 9.70 2.68
CA SER A 69 -22.79 11.10 2.93
C SER A 69 -23.45 12.08 1.96
N ASP A 70 -24.08 11.58 0.89
CA ASP A 70 -24.59 12.36 -0.26
C ASP A 70 -23.55 13.38 -0.78
N LYS A 71 -22.27 13.02 -0.70
CA LYS A 71 -21.14 13.91 -0.97
C LYS A 71 -20.03 13.18 -1.71
N LYS A 72 -19.21 13.95 -2.40
CA LYS A 72 -17.97 13.46 -3.01
C LYS A 72 -16.99 13.02 -1.93
N VAL A 73 -16.67 11.73 -1.93
CA VAL A 73 -15.62 11.12 -1.10
C VAL A 73 -14.41 10.78 -1.95
N LYS A 74 -13.21 10.91 -1.35
CA LYS A 74 -11.93 10.68 -2.01
C LYS A 74 -11.18 9.55 -1.33
N GLY A 75 -10.93 8.45 -2.02
CA GLY A 75 -9.97 7.43 -1.58
C GLY A 75 -8.60 7.58 -2.27
N SER A 76 -7.60 6.86 -1.79
CA SER A 76 -6.29 6.73 -2.44
C SER A 76 -5.79 5.30 -2.40
N ILE A 77 -5.25 4.84 -3.51
CA ILE A 77 -4.50 3.58 -3.62
C ILE A 77 -3.02 3.95 -3.77
N THR A 78 -2.15 3.30 -3.01
CA THR A 78 -0.69 3.52 -3.08
C THR A 78 0.01 2.18 -3.26
N LEU A 79 0.68 2.04 -4.40
CA LEU A 79 1.65 0.99 -4.67
C LEU A 79 3.05 1.55 -4.42
N LYS A 80 3.82 0.89 -3.56
CA LYS A 80 5.22 1.20 -3.30
C LYS A 80 6.05 -0.07 -3.49
N ILE A 81 7.14 0.03 -4.24
CA ILE A 81 8.09 -1.05 -4.44
C ILE A 81 9.44 -0.50 -3.98
N ASP A 82 9.94 -1.02 -2.86
CA ASP A 82 11.31 -0.76 -2.42
C ASP A 82 12.25 -1.67 -3.19
N VAL A 83 13.36 -1.12 -3.69
CA VAL A 83 14.35 -1.83 -4.52
C VAL A 83 15.71 -1.71 -3.86
N GLU A 84 16.30 -2.84 -3.51
CA GLU A 84 17.61 -2.94 -2.87
C GLU A 84 18.52 -3.78 -3.77
N PHE A 85 19.61 -3.19 -4.29
CA PHE A 85 20.61 -3.91 -5.07
C PHE A 85 21.80 -4.29 -4.18
N ASP A 86 22.14 -5.58 -4.16
CA ASP A 86 23.31 -6.10 -3.44
C ASP A 86 24.44 -6.37 -4.45
N PRO A 87 25.53 -5.57 -4.45
CA PRO A 87 26.64 -5.76 -5.38
C PRO A 87 27.47 -7.00 -5.07
N ASP A 88 27.47 -7.50 -3.83
CA ASP A 88 28.22 -8.71 -3.44
C ASP A 88 27.47 -9.98 -3.87
N ARG A 89 26.15 -9.90 -4.03
CA ARG A 89 25.29 -11.00 -4.47
C ARG A 89 24.77 -10.88 -5.90
N GLU A 90 25.05 -9.77 -6.56
CA GLU A 90 24.66 -9.46 -7.95
C GLU A 90 23.15 -9.57 -8.25
N PHE A 91 22.29 -9.35 -7.24
CA PHE A 91 20.84 -9.35 -7.44
C PHE A 91 20.13 -8.18 -6.73
N SER A 92 18.95 -7.83 -7.23
CA SER A 92 18.04 -6.86 -6.61
C SER A 92 16.92 -7.58 -5.85
N VAL A 93 16.63 -7.11 -4.65
CA VAL A 93 15.42 -7.48 -3.89
C VAL A 93 14.35 -6.42 -4.12
N LEU A 94 13.16 -6.87 -4.48
CA LEU A 94 11.99 -6.02 -4.67
C LEU A 94 10.97 -6.32 -3.56
N THR A 95 10.66 -5.32 -2.75
CA THR A 95 9.70 -5.43 -1.65
C THR A 95 8.46 -4.60 -1.96
N PRO A 96 7.37 -5.21 -2.46
CA PRO A 96 6.16 -4.49 -2.78
C PRO A 96 5.26 -4.32 -1.55
N SER A 97 4.60 -3.16 -1.48
CA SER A 97 3.57 -2.85 -0.50
C SER A 97 2.41 -2.13 -1.19
N LEU A 98 1.20 -2.47 -0.76
CA LEU A 98 -0.05 -1.92 -1.28
C LEU A 98 -0.87 -1.37 -0.12
N ALA A 99 -1.30 -0.12 -0.23
CA ALA A 99 -2.08 0.54 0.79
C ALA A 99 -3.33 1.20 0.20
N PHE A 100 -4.47 0.96 0.83
CA PHE A 100 -5.76 1.58 0.50
C PHE A 100 -6.15 2.52 1.63
N LYS A 101 -6.47 3.77 1.32
CA LYS A 101 -6.94 4.75 2.30
C LYS A 101 -8.26 5.33 1.85
N LEU A 102 -9.29 5.12 2.66
CA LEU A 102 -10.57 5.80 2.53
C LEU A 102 -10.46 7.23 3.06
N PRO A 103 -11.33 8.14 2.60
CA PRO A 103 -11.41 9.47 3.19
C PRO A 103 -11.81 9.34 4.66
N THR A 104 -10.96 9.85 5.54
CA THR A 104 -11.34 10.03 6.93
C THR A 104 -12.41 11.13 6.98
N ALA A 105 -13.51 10.92 7.70
CA ALA A 105 -14.40 12.02 8.04
C ALA A 105 -13.54 13.15 8.62
N LYS A 106 -13.72 14.39 8.15
CA LYS A 106 -13.01 15.54 8.72
C LYS A 106 -13.48 15.72 10.17
N HIS A 107 -12.88 15.00 11.10
CA HIS A 107 -13.01 15.30 12.52
C HIS A 107 -12.38 16.67 12.74
N GLY A 108 -13.02 17.50 13.57
CA GLY A 108 -12.49 18.82 13.90
C GLY A 108 -11.04 18.70 14.37
N ALA A 109 -10.14 19.47 13.77
CA ALA A 109 -8.74 19.47 14.20
C ALA A 109 -8.67 19.94 15.67
N THR A 110 -7.95 19.19 16.50
CA THR A 110 -7.67 19.61 17.88
C THR A 110 -6.38 20.41 17.86
N VAL A 111 -6.46 21.67 18.27
CA VAL A 111 -5.27 22.52 18.44
C VAL A 111 -4.74 22.32 19.86
N ALA A 112 -3.48 21.91 19.98
CA ALA A 112 -2.80 21.75 21.26
C ALA A 112 -1.40 22.37 21.19
N TRP A 113 -0.93 22.87 22.33
CA TRP A 113 0.40 23.42 22.55
C TRP A 113 1.20 22.50 23.46
N PHE A 114 2.49 22.35 23.17
CA PHE A 114 3.43 21.68 24.05
C PHE A 114 3.83 22.60 25.20
N THR A 115 3.69 22.11 26.44
CA THR A 115 4.18 22.78 27.64
C THR A 115 5.68 22.46 27.84
N SER A 116 6.37 23.27 28.66
CA SER A 116 7.79 23.08 28.95
C SER A 116 8.10 21.79 29.72
N ASP A 117 7.11 21.16 30.35
CA ASP A 117 7.17 19.86 31.00
C ASP A 117 6.69 18.70 30.10
N GLY A 118 6.50 18.95 28.80
CA GLY A 118 6.20 17.91 27.80
C GLY A 118 4.74 17.47 27.74
N ARG A 119 3.81 18.21 28.33
CA ARG A 119 2.36 17.94 28.27
C ARG A 119 1.71 18.69 27.10
N LEU A 120 0.50 18.27 26.74
CA LEU A 120 -0.34 18.93 25.75
C LEU A 120 -1.41 19.77 26.46
N SER A 121 -1.57 21.02 26.03
CA SER A 121 -2.56 21.96 26.58
C SER A 121 -3.34 22.64 25.46
N PRO A 122 -4.67 22.88 25.59
CA PRO A 122 -5.44 23.70 24.66
C PRO A 122 -5.24 25.21 24.91
N ASN A 123 -4.36 25.58 25.84
CA ASN A 123 -4.11 26.97 26.22
C ASN A 123 -2.71 27.40 25.76
N LYS A 124 -2.64 28.45 24.93
CA LYS A 124 -1.37 29.01 24.47
C LYS A 124 -0.67 29.75 25.62
N PRO A 125 0.66 29.62 25.81
CA PRO A 125 1.36 30.23 26.96
C PRO A 125 1.29 31.77 27.10
N ARG A 126 0.84 32.50 26.07
CA ARG A 126 0.84 33.98 26.03
C ARG A 126 -0.45 34.61 25.48
N GLN A 127 -1.43 33.78 25.16
CA GLN A 127 -2.70 34.21 24.60
C GLN A 127 -3.71 33.39 25.39
N GLY A 128 -4.49 34.02 26.27
CA GLY A 128 -5.43 33.35 27.16
C GLY A 128 -6.37 32.38 26.44
N ASN A 129 -7.22 31.68 27.18
CA ASN A 129 -7.99 30.55 26.67
C ASN A 129 -8.77 30.88 25.37
N LEU A 130 -8.33 30.32 24.23
CA LEU A 130 -8.95 30.53 22.92
C LEU A 130 -10.22 29.68 22.73
N PHE A 131 -10.41 28.66 23.57
CA PHE A 131 -11.56 27.76 23.53
C PHE A 131 -12.15 27.64 24.95
N GLY A 132 -13.22 28.40 25.21
CA GLY A 132 -13.93 28.36 26.47
C GLY A 132 -14.51 26.97 26.74
N THR A 133 -13.83 26.22 27.61
CA THR A 133 -14.17 24.86 28.10
C THR A 133 -14.14 23.73 27.04
N ILE A 134 -13.45 22.64 27.39
CA ILE A 134 -13.63 21.35 26.72
C ILE A 134 -15.11 20.98 26.95
N ARG A 135 -15.88 20.84 25.87
CA ARG A 135 -17.27 20.37 25.98
C ARG A 135 -17.26 18.99 26.63
N GLU A 136 -18.02 18.84 27.70
CA GLU A 136 -18.33 17.53 28.27
C GLU A 136 -19.16 16.75 27.25
N VAL A 137 -18.65 15.60 26.82
CA VAL A 137 -19.40 14.66 25.97
C VAL A 137 -20.01 13.63 26.90
N THR A 138 -21.30 13.80 27.23
CA THR A 138 -22.06 12.75 27.89
C THR A 138 -22.17 11.57 26.93
N ALA A 139 -21.53 10.44 27.27
CA ALA A 139 -21.65 9.23 26.47
C ALA A 139 -23.13 8.84 26.37
N PRO A 140 -23.70 8.60 25.18
CA PRO A 140 -25.04 8.07 25.07
C PRO A 140 -25.07 6.70 25.75
N GLU A 141 -26.02 6.52 26.67
CA GLU A 141 -26.22 5.25 27.38
C GLU A 141 -26.26 4.10 26.38
N ALA A 142 -25.46 3.06 26.66
CA ALA A 142 -25.40 1.86 25.85
C ALA A 142 -26.82 1.32 25.64
N ARG A 143 -27.29 1.33 24.40
CA ARG A 143 -28.58 0.75 24.02
C ARG A 143 -28.54 -0.74 24.38
N VAL A 144 -29.14 -1.11 25.50
CA VAL A 144 -29.37 -2.50 25.87
C VAL A 144 -30.33 -3.08 24.84
N VAL A 145 -29.79 -3.80 23.88
CA VAL A 145 -30.59 -4.63 22.97
C VAL A 145 -31.12 -5.78 23.82
N ARG A 146 -32.39 -5.70 24.21
CA ARG A 146 -33.10 -6.78 24.89
C ARG A 146 -33.67 -7.74 23.84
N GLY A 147 -33.37 -9.02 24.03
CA GLY A 147 -34.19 -10.17 23.63
C GLY A 147 -34.01 -10.64 22.21
#